data_AF-A0A1G3VDE6-F1
#
_entry.id   AF-A0A1G3VDE6-F1
#
_cell.length_a   1.000
_cell.length_b   1.000
_cell.length_c   1.000
_cell.angle_alpha   90.00
_cell.angle_beta   90.00
_cell.angle_gamma   90.00
#
_symmetry.space_group_name_H-M   'P 1'
#
loop_
_entity.id
_entity.type
_entity.pdbx_description
1 polymer ?
#
loop_
_entity_poly.entity_id
_entity_poly.type
_entity_poly.pdbx_seq_one_letter_code
_entity_poly.pdbx_strand_id
1 'polypeptide(L)' 'MGDCRCGCGEPAENGDFIAGHSQKLTASLVKQVGGLFALQELVQSAQKYSCEEKSQEEFLDLIRRIFPVKKLR' A
#
# COMPACT_ATOMS: atom_id res chain seq x y z
N MET A 1 -4.40 -4.85 -24.32
CA MET A 1 -3.76 -3.72 -23.62
C MET A 1 -4.63 -3.40 -22.43
N GLY A 2 -4.09 -3.47 -21.22
CA GLY A 2 -4.83 -3.15 -19.99
C GLY A 2 -4.60 -1.69 -19.58
N ASP A 3 -5.44 -1.20 -18.69
CA ASP A 3 -5.28 0.13 -18.11
C ASP A 3 -4.03 0.18 -17.20
N CYS A 4 -3.42 1.35 -17.12
CA CYS A 4 -2.29 1.59 -16.24
C CYS A 4 -2.68 1.37 -14.77
N ARG A 5 -1.99 0.43 -14.10
CA ARG A 5 -2.25 0.04 -12.69
C ARG A 5 -1.90 1.11 -11.65
N CYS A 6 -1.39 2.27 -12.06
CA CYS A 6 -1.28 3.41 -11.15
C CYS A 6 -2.64 4.09 -10.87
N GLY A 7 -3.70 3.71 -11.59
CA GLY A 7 -5.05 4.25 -11.41
C GLY A 7 -5.34 5.52 -12.21
N CYS A 8 -4.55 5.85 -13.23
CA CYS A 8 -4.78 7.04 -14.05
C CYS A 8 -5.80 6.85 -15.17
N GLY A 9 -6.22 5.61 -15.47
CA GLY A 9 -7.20 5.30 -16.52
C GLY A 9 -6.67 5.31 -17.96
N GLU A 10 -5.39 5.66 -18.14
CA GLU A 10 -4.72 5.63 -19.45
C GLU A 10 -4.25 4.21 -19.80
N PRO A 11 -4.18 3.83 -21.09
CA PRO A 11 -3.68 2.52 -21.50
C PRO A 11 -2.19 2.34 -21.18
N ALA A 12 -1.81 1.16 -20.70
CA ALA A 12 -0.40 0.85 -20.45
C ALA A 12 0.38 0.67 -21.77
N GLU A 13 1.57 1.29 -21.86
CA GLU A 13 2.37 1.27 -23.08
C GLU A 13 3.18 -0.02 -23.26
N ASN A 14 3.48 -0.74 -22.17
CA ASN A 14 4.00 -2.13 -22.17
C ASN A 14 3.94 -2.72 -20.74
N GLY A 15 3.16 -3.79 -20.54
CA GLY A 15 2.95 -4.39 -19.22
C GLY A 15 1.87 -3.68 -18.42
N ASP A 16 2.15 -3.38 -17.15
CA ASP A 16 1.14 -2.85 -16.20
C ASP A 16 1.14 -1.32 -16.08
N PHE A 17 2.14 -0.62 -16.64
CA PHE A 17 2.36 0.81 -16.41
C PHE A 17 2.78 1.58 -17.65
N ILE A 18 2.47 2.88 -17.64
CA ILE A 18 3.15 3.89 -18.47
C ILE A 18 4.53 4.17 -17.88
N ALA A 19 5.48 4.62 -18.71
CA ALA A 19 6.82 4.97 -18.28
C ALA A 19 6.80 5.92 -17.04
N GLY A 20 7.52 5.54 -15.99
CA GLY A 20 7.61 6.31 -14.73
C GLY A 20 6.40 6.22 -13.79
N HIS A 21 5.25 5.67 -14.22
CA HIS A 21 4.07 5.59 -13.37
C HIS A 21 4.21 4.57 -12.24
N SER A 22 4.94 3.47 -12.47
CA SER A 22 5.27 2.51 -11.41
C SER A 22 6.07 3.17 -10.28
N GLN A 23 7.08 3.98 -10.61
CA GLN A 23 7.88 4.72 -9.63
C GLN A 23 7.02 5.75 -8.88
N LYS A 24 6.14 6.48 -9.59
CA LYS A 24 5.22 7.45 -8.98
C LYS A 24 4.25 6.77 -8.01
N LEU A 25 3.68 5.61 -8.40
CA LEU A 25 2.81 4.83 -7.53
C LEU A 25 3.57 4.38 -6.27
N THR A 26 4.75 3.79 -6.42
CA THR A 26 5.58 3.35 -5.29
C THR A 26 5.88 4.50 -4.35
N ALA A 27 6.31 5.66 -4.86
CA ALA A 27 6.59 6.83 -4.04
C ALA A 27 5.34 7.32 -3.27
N SER A 28 4.16 7.30 -3.91
CA SER A 28 2.90 7.66 -3.27
C SER A 28 2.53 6.68 -2.15
N LEU A 29 2.60 5.36 -2.41
CA LEU A 29 2.28 4.33 -1.42
C LEU A 29 3.20 4.42 -0.20
N VAL A 30 4.52 4.52 -0.44
CA VAL A 30 5.53 4.71 0.62
C VAL A 30 5.22 5.96 1.44
N LYS A 31 4.87 7.07 0.80
CA LYS A 31 4.50 8.31 1.51
C LYS A 31 3.22 8.14 2.34
N GLN A 32 2.19 7.46 1.80
CA GLN A 32 0.91 7.27 2.47
C GLN A 32 1.04 6.44 3.75
N VAL A 33 1.86 5.39 3.74
CA VAL A 33 2.08 4.54 4.91
C VAL A 33 3.12 5.10 5.89
N GLY A 34 3.74 6.25 5.59
CA GLY A 34 4.73 6.89 6.48
C GLY A 34 6.17 6.45 6.29
N GLY A 35 6.51 5.76 5.19
CA GLY A 35 7.87 5.39 4.81
C GLY A 35 8.05 3.92 4.47
N LEU A 36 9.24 3.56 3.97
CA LEU A 36 9.52 2.21 3.48
C LEU A 36 9.46 1.15 4.60
N PHE A 37 9.93 1.49 5.80
CA PHE A 37 9.87 0.60 6.96
C PHE A 37 8.42 0.31 7.39
N ALA A 38 7.55 1.32 7.36
CA ALA A 38 6.13 1.13 7.67
C ALA A 38 5.42 0.28 6.60
N LEU A 39 5.81 0.44 5.33
CA LEU A 39 5.32 -0.43 4.25
C LEU A 39 5.74 -1.89 4.48
N GLN A 40 7.01 -2.11 4.82
CA GLN A 40 7.53 -3.45 5.13
C GLN A 40 6.78 -4.08 6.30
N GLU A 41 6.57 -3.33 7.38
CA GLU A 41 5.84 -3.81 8.55
C GLU A 41 4.39 -4.16 8.22
N LEU A 42 3.71 -3.33 7.42
CA LEU A 42 2.34 -3.60 6.97
C LEU A 42 2.25 -4.91 6.18
N VAL A 43 3.17 -5.12 5.22
CA VAL A 43 3.21 -6.35 4.40
C VAL A 43 3.49 -7.58 5.26
N GLN A 44 4.49 -7.53 6.13
CA GLN A 44 4.84 -8.64 7.02
C GLN A 44 3.70 -8.98 7.98
N SER A 45 3.02 -7.97 8.51
CA SER A 45 1.89 -8.17 9.42
C SER A 45 0.68 -8.76 8.70
N ALA A 46 0.42 -8.35 7.45
CA ALA A 46 -0.65 -8.94 6.64
C ALA A 46 -0.36 -10.42 6.32
N GLN A 47 0.89 -10.75 6.02
CA GLN A 47 1.33 -12.15 5.82
C GLN A 47 1.11 -12.98 7.09
N LYS A 48 1.57 -12.51 8.25
CA LYS A 48 1.37 -13.20 9.53
C LYS A 48 -0.11 -13.41 9.87
N TYR A 49 -0.95 -12.40 9.62
CA TYR A 49 -2.40 -12.54 9.81
C TYR A 49 -2.99 -13.60 8.87
N SER A 50 -2.59 -13.62 7.59
CA SER A 50 -3.07 -14.62 6.62
C SER A 50 -2.65 -16.06 6.95
N CYS A 51 -1.55 -16.23 7.69
CA CYS A 51 -1.06 -17.53 8.16
C CYS A 51 -1.55 -17.90 9.57
N GLU A 52 -2.48 -17.12 10.15
CA GLU A 52 -2.98 -17.30 11.52
C GLU A 52 -1.89 -17.16 12.62
N GLU A 53 -0.75 -16.55 12.30
CA GLU A 53 0.37 -16.28 13.24
C GLU A 53 0.19 -14.98 14.02
N LYS A 54 -0.82 -14.18 13.68
CA LYS A 54 -1.13 -12.88 14.29
C LYS A 54 -2.64 -12.73 14.39
N SER A 55 -3.13 -12.23 15.52
CA SER A 55 -4.57 -12.04 15.72
C SER A 55 -5.14 -10.90 14.88
N GLN A 56 -6.46 -10.90 14.69
CA GLN A 56 -7.16 -9.81 14.01
C GLN A 56 -6.97 -8.48 14.76
N GLU A 57 -7.05 -8.49 16.09
CA GLU A 57 -6.87 -7.31 16.94
C GLU A 57 -5.48 -6.71 16.73
N GLU A 58 -4.44 -7.55 16.79
CA GLU A 58 -3.06 -7.10 16.60
C GLU A 58 -2.82 -6.53 15.20
N PHE A 59 -3.47 -7.08 14.17
CA PHE A 59 -3.37 -6.56 12.81
C PHE A 59 -4.09 -5.22 12.66
N LEU A 60 -5.30 -5.10 13.20
CA LEU A 60 -6.07 -3.86 13.17
C LEU A 60 -5.39 -2.73 13.94
N ASP A 61 -4.71 -3.04 15.06
CA ASP A 61 -3.95 -2.05 15.82
C ASP A 61 -2.76 -1.51 15.03
N LEU A 62 -2.07 -2.36 14.26
CA LEU A 62 -1.05 -1.89 13.32
C LEU A 62 -1.64 -0.95 12.27
N ILE A 63 -2.77 -1.34 11.65
CA ILE A 63 -3.44 -0.50 10.64
C ILE A 63 -3.78 0.87 11.23
N ARG A 64 -4.34 0.93 12.45
CA ARG A 64 -4.68 2.19 13.12
C ARG A 64 -3.45 3.06 13.42
N ARG A 65 -2.29 2.43 13.68
CA ARG A 65 -1.03 3.14 13.90
C ARG A 65 -0.46 3.73 12.60
N ILE A 66 -0.55 2.98 11.50
CA ILE A 66 -0.06 3.42 10.17
C ILE A 66 -1.00 4.48 9.56
N PHE A 67 -2.31 4.28 9.71
CA PHE A 67 -3.35 5.17 9.21
C PHE A 67 -4.12 5.79 10.38
N PRO A 68 -3.49 6.70 11.16
CA PRO A 68 -4.19 7.35 12.26
C PRO A 68 -5.36 8.14 11.67
N VAL A 69 -6.56 7.87 12.18
CA VAL A 69 -7.73 8.69 11.85
C VAL A 69 -7.41 10.11 12.29
N LYS A 70 -7.07 10.98 11.35
CA LYS A 70 -7.08 12.41 11.63
C LYS A 70 -8.52 12.71 12.00
N LYS A 71 -8.78 13.09 13.25
CA LYS A 71 -10.07 13.70 13.60
C LYS A 71 -10.28 14.83 12.59
N LEU A 72 -11.25 14.66 11.70
CA LEU A 72 -11.79 15.75 10.90
C LEU A 72 -12.23 16.81 11.92
N ARG A 73 -11.43 17.87 12.05
CA ARG A 73 -11.82 19.10 12.74
C ARG A 73 -12.50 20.00 11.73
#